data_AF-A0A3D3YSN3-F1
#
_entry.id   AF-A0A3D3YSN3-F1
#
_cell.length_a   1.000
_cell.length_b   1.000
_cell.length_c   1.000
_cell.angle_alpha   90.00
_cell.angle_beta   90.00
_cell.angle_gamma   90.00
#
_symmetry.space_group_name_H-M   'P 1'
#
loop_
_entity.id
_entity.type
_entity.pdbx_description
1 polymer ?
#
loop_
_entity_poly.entity_id
_entity_poly.type
_entity_poly.pdbx_seq_one_letter_code
_entity_poly.pdbx_strand_id
1 'polypeptide(L)'
;MGKMAVRSKEKVREIYEVLPKRNCGFCGFGSCGQFARAVAEGRASPFGCRQNPWTGYKISEILGMKIPVSGYGFQPAFVLSPRVSPSPKNLKSLREEVKGLSQKVDGILAGIEELRGKMGDEAGSGYPG
;
A
#
# COMPACT_ATOMS: atom_id res chain seq x y z
N MET A 1 -44.13 7.55 1.40
CA MET A 1 -42.64 7.49 1.37
C MET A 1 -42.03 6.19 1.94
N GLY A 2 -42.71 5.03 2.01
CA GLY A 2 -42.24 3.89 2.81
C GLY A 2 -41.22 2.92 2.19
N LYS A 3 -41.33 2.59 0.90
CA LYS A 3 -40.61 1.42 0.32
C LYS A 3 -39.09 1.64 0.14
N MET A 4 -38.65 2.84 -0.19
CA MET A 4 -37.22 3.14 -0.36
C MET A 4 -36.47 3.19 0.98
N ALA A 5 -37.08 3.76 2.02
CA ALA A 5 -36.47 3.86 3.34
C ALA A 5 -36.34 2.49 4.05
N VAL A 6 -37.23 1.54 3.75
CA VAL A 6 -37.13 0.16 4.27
C VAL A 6 -36.01 -0.60 3.56
N ARG A 7 -35.94 -0.54 2.22
CA ARG A 7 -34.86 -1.16 1.44
C ARG A 7 -33.49 -0.59 1.78
N SER A 8 -33.37 0.71 2.08
CA SER A 8 -32.09 1.29 2.46
C SER A 8 -31.64 0.81 3.84
N LYS A 9 -32.53 0.69 4.82
CA LYS A 9 -32.20 0.16 6.16
C LYS A 9 -31.71 -1.29 6.13
N GLU A 10 -32.34 -2.13 5.32
CA GLU A 10 -31.91 -3.52 5.14
C GLU A 10 -30.49 -3.60 4.55
N LYS A 11 -30.24 -2.85 3.46
CA LYS A 11 -28.89 -2.73 2.87
C LYS A 11 -27.86 -2.19 3.85
N VAL A 12 -28.19 -1.18 4.65
CA VAL A 12 -27.26 -0.64 5.68
C VAL A 12 -26.85 -1.75 6.64
N ARG A 13 -27.80 -2.58 7.09
CA ARG A 13 -27.54 -3.68 8.01
C ARG A 13 -26.63 -4.74 7.37
N GLU A 14 -26.94 -5.17 6.15
CA GLU A 14 -26.12 -6.15 5.42
C GLU A 14 -24.70 -5.64 5.17
N ILE A 15 -24.56 -4.37 4.76
CA ILE A 15 -23.26 -3.73 4.58
C ILE A 15 -22.50 -3.66 5.91
N TYR A 16 -23.18 -3.33 7.00
CA TYR A 16 -22.55 -3.27 8.32
C TYR A 16 -22.03 -4.64 8.78
N GLU A 17 -22.74 -5.72 8.46
CA GLU A 17 -22.35 -7.07 8.85
C GLU A 17 -21.07 -7.56 8.17
N VAL A 18 -20.81 -7.14 6.93
CA VAL A 18 -19.59 -7.52 6.21
C VAL A 18 -18.37 -6.69 6.61
N LEU A 19 -18.56 -5.57 7.32
CA LEU A 19 -17.48 -4.68 7.75
C LEU A 19 -16.67 -5.26 8.91
N PRO A 20 -15.40 -4.83 9.09
CA PRO A 20 -14.57 -5.26 10.22
C PRO A 20 -15.03 -4.80 11.61
N LYS A 21 -16.04 -3.91 11.69
CA LYS A 21 -16.60 -3.34 12.94
C LYS A 21 -15.55 -2.70 13.89
N ARG A 22 -14.39 -2.29 13.36
CA ARG A 22 -13.29 -1.67 14.12
C ARG A 22 -13.49 -0.19 14.40
N ASN A 23 -14.39 0.49 13.68
CA ASN A 23 -14.61 1.94 13.79
C ASN A 23 -13.33 2.78 13.67
N CYS A 24 -12.38 2.37 12.81
CA CYS A 24 -11.04 2.97 12.72
C CYS A 24 -10.98 4.35 12.04
N GLY A 25 -12.03 4.79 11.34
CA GLY A 25 -12.07 6.12 10.73
C GLY A 25 -11.24 6.32 9.45
N PHE A 26 -10.44 5.35 9.00
CA PHE A 26 -9.60 5.52 7.79
C PHE A 26 -10.37 5.76 6.49
N CYS A 27 -11.67 5.45 6.46
CA CYS A 27 -12.57 5.75 5.35
C CYS A 27 -13.18 7.16 5.43
N GLY A 28 -12.86 7.96 6.44
CA GLY A 28 -13.41 9.31 6.66
C GLY A 28 -14.73 9.36 7.44
N PHE A 29 -15.24 8.21 7.92
CA PHE A 29 -16.48 8.12 8.69
C PHE A 29 -16.20 7.75 10.15
N GLY A 30 -16.92 8.39 11.09
CA GLY A 30 -16.71 8.18 12.53
C GLY A 30 -17.07 6.77 13.04
N SER A 31 -17.80 5.97 12.26
CA SER A 31 -18.04 4.55 12.59
C SER A 31 -18.32 3.71 11.34
N CYS A 32 -18.18 2.39 11.47
CA CYS A 32 -18.53 1.43 10.43
C CYS A 32 -20.03 1.53 10.06
N GLY A 33 -20.91 1.86 11.01
CA GLY A 33 -22.33 2.08 10.73
C GLY A 33 -22.57 3.35 9.91
N GLN A 34 -21.83 4.43 10.19
CA GLN A 34 -21.89 5.66 9.38
C GLN A 34 -21.39 5.43 7.95
N PHE A 35 -20.29 4.67 7.79
CA PHE A 35 -19.81 4.24 6.48
C PHE A 35 -20.86 3.39 5.75
N ALA A 36 -21.44 2.39 6.41
CA ALA A 36 -22.45 1.51 5.81
C ALA A 36 -23.67 2.30 5.29
N ARG A 37 -24.13 3.29 6.06
CA ARG A 37 -25.21 4.20 5.66
C ARG A 37 -24.81 5.06 4.47
N ALA A 38 -23.62 5.66 4.49
CA ALA A 38 -23.14 6.47 3.38
C ALA A 38 -23.03 5.66 2.08
N VAL A 39 -22.58 4.41 2.15
CA VAL A 39 -22.52 3.52 0.99
C VAL A 39 -23.91 3.13 0.49
N ALA A 40 -24.83 2.77 1.39
CA ALA A 40 -26.21 2.43 1.01
C ALA A 40 -26.97 3.62 0.36
N GLU A 41 -26.62 4.84 0.74
CA GLU A 41 -27.15 6.09 0.18
C GLU A 41 -26.38 6.55 -1.08
N GLY A 42 -25.33 5.84 -1.51
CA GLY A 42 -24.52 6.21 -2.67
C GLY A 42 -23.58 7.39 -2.46
N ARG A 43 -23.41 7.85 -1.21
CA ARG A 43 -22.49 8.94 -0.83
C ARG A 43 -21.04 8.48 -0.64
N ALA A 44 -20.81 7.18 -0.56
CA ALA A 44 -19.48 6.59 -0.40
C ALA A 44 -19.29 5.37 -1.31
N SER A 45 -18.05 5.16 -1.76
CA SER A 45 -17.70 3.98 -2.55
C SER A 45 -17.78 2.69 -1.71
N PRO A 46 -18.31 1.58 -2.24
CA PRO A 46 -18.24 0.25 -1.63
C PRO A 46 -16.81 -0.15 -1.21
N PHE A 47 -15.81 0.29 -1.96
CA PHE A 47 -14.39 0.01 -1.72
C PHE A 47 -13.71 1.01 -0.76
N GLY A 48 -14.49 1.86 -0.08
CA GLY A 48 -13.97 2.89 0.82
C GLY A 48 -13.32 2.37 2.10
N CYS A 49 -13.55 1.11 2.49
CA CYS A 49 -12.95 0.53 3.70
C CYS A 49 -11.44 0.25 3.48
N ARG A 50 -10.58 1.19 3.88
CA ARG A 50 -9.11 1.04 3.73
C ARG A 50 -8.51 -0.08 4.57
N GLN A 51 -9.12 -0.41 5.71
CA GLN A 51 -8.67 -1.51 6.57
C GLN A 51 -8.87 -2.88 5.92
N ASN A 52 -9.93 -3.04 5.13
CA ASN A 52 -10.21 -4.26 4.39
C ASN A 52 -10.91 -3.93 3.06
N PRO A 53 -10.14 -3.64 2.00
CA PRO A 53 -10.70 -3.30 0.69
C PRO A 53 -11.54 -4.42 0.08
N TRP A 54 -11.26 -5.68 0.43
CA TRP A 54 -11.98 -6.86 -0.08
C TRP A 54 -13.45 -6.88 0.32
N THR A 55 -13.80 -6.25 1.44
CA THR A 55 -15.21 -6.10 1.84
C THR A 55 -16.03 -5.37 0.77
N GLY A 56 -15.41 -4.52 -0.05
CA GLY A 56 -16.08 -3.78 -1.12
C GLY A 56 -16.75 -4.65 -2.18
N TYR A 57 -16.24 -5.87 -2.42
CA TYR A 57 -16.89 -6.83 -3.32
C TYR A 57 -18.23 -7.31 -2.78
N LYS A 58 -18.25 -7.77 -1.52
CA LYS A 58 -19.49 -8.19 -0.83
C LYS A 58 -20.49 -7.04 -0.73
N ILE A 59 -20.01 -5.83 -0.47
CA ILE A 59 -20.87 -4.64 -0.43
C ILE A 59 -21.48 -4.35 -1.81
N SER A 60 -20.71 -4.52 -2.87
CA SER A 60 -21.21 -4.32 -4.23
C SER A 60 -22.25 -5.37 -4.65
N GLU A 61 -22.09 -6.63 -4.21
CA GLU A 61 -23.10 -7.69 -4.36
C GLU A 61 -24.40 -7.32 -3.64
N ILE A 62 -24.33 -6.87 -2.38
CA ILE A 62 -25.47 -6.38 -1.60
C ILE A 62 -26.19 -5.22 -2.30
N LEU A 63 -25.43 -4.32 -2.95
CA LEU A 63 -25.99 -3.21 -3.69
C LEU A 63 -26.63 -3.62 -5.03
N GLY A 64 -26.38 -4.84 -5.51
CA GLY A 64 -26.81 -5.32 -6.82
C GLY A 64 -26.04 -4.68 -7.97
N MET A 65 -24.83 -4.17 -7.71
CA MET A 65 -23.98 -3.60 -8.74
C MET A 65 -23.28 -4.74 -9.48
N LYS A 66 -23.48 -4.85 -10.79
CA LYS A 66 -22.64 -5.70 -11.65
C LYS A 66 -21.24 -5.09 -11.67
N ILE A 67 -20.35 -5.65 -10.86
CA ILE A 67 -18.94 -5.30 -10.90
C ILE A 67 -18.38 -6.00 -12.16
N PRO A 68 -17.84 -5.28 -13.15
CA PRO A 68 -17.05 -5.96 -14.17
C PRO A 68 -15.87 -6.62 -13.45
N VAL A 69 -15.71 -7.93 -13.66
CA VAL A 69 -14.56 -8.71 -13.19
C VAL A 69 -13.34 -8.34 -14.03
N SER A 70 -13.00 -7.05 -14.09
CA SER A 70 -11.66 -6.63 -14.47
C SER A 70 -10.83 -6.79 -13.21
N GLY A 71 -9.95 -7.79 -13.19
CA GLY A 71 -8.96 -7.98 -12.13
C GLY A 71 -8.27 -6.66 -11.80
N TYR A 72 -7.72 -6.54 -10.59
CA TYR A 72 -6.94 -5.38 -10.13
C TYR A 72 -5.77 -5.08 -11.09
N GLY A 73 -6.06 -4.48 -12.23
CA GLY A 73 -5.16 -3.60 -12.94
C GLY A 73 -5.22 -2.31 -12.15
N PHE A 74 -4.10 -1.94 -11.55
CA PHE A 74 -3.83 -0.61 -11.05
C PHE A 74 -4.39 0.43 -12.05
N GLN A 75 -5.55 1.00 -11.74
CA GLN A 75 -6.11 2.11 -12.51
C GLN A 75 -5.57 3.40 -11.87
N PRO A 76 -4.71 4.18 -12.55
CA PRO A 76 -4.07 5.35 -11.97
C PRO A 76 -5.02 6.56 -11.77
N ALA A 77 -6.34 6.38 -11.92
CA ALA A 77 -7.27 7.50 -12.07
C ALA A 77 -7.58 8.29 -10.78
N PHE A 78 -6.99 7.94 -9.63
CA PHE A 78 -7.15 8.67 -8.36
C PHE A 78 -5.86 9.32 -7.82
N VAL A 79 -4.90 9.65 -8.71
CA VAL A 79 -3.73 10.46 -8.35
C VAL A 79 -3.97 11.94 -8.71
N LEU A 80 -5.02 12.55 -8.16
CA LEU A 80 -5.10 14.01 -8.03
C LEU A 80 -4.33 14.45 -6.78
N SER A 81 -3.04 14.14 -6.78
CA SER A 81 -1.96 14.81 -6.04
C SER A 81 -0.63 14.15 -6.43
N PRO A 82 0.02 14.57 -7.52
CA PRO A 82 1.41 14.24 -7.73
C PRO A 82 2.25 15.23 -6.90
N ARG A 83 2.42 14.95 -5.60
CA ARG A 83 3.63 15.37 -4.87
C ARG A 83 4.64 14.24 -4.83
N VAL A 84 4.78 13.51 -5.94
CA VAL A 84 5.96 12.72 -6.23
C VAL A 84 6.66 13.41 -7.40
N SER A 85 7.69 14.18 -7.06
CA SER A 85 8.65 14.72 -8.01
C SER A 85 9.43 13.58 -8.72
N PRO A 86 9.99 13.87 -9.91
CA PRO A 86 10.15 12.96 -11.05
C PRO A 86 11.37 12.04 -10.88
N SER A 87 11.51 10.88 -11.50
CA SER A 87 11.29 10.54 -12.90
C SER A 87 11.34 9.00 -13.01
N PRO A 88 10.51 8.32 -13.84
CA PRO A 88 10.82 6.94 -14.21
C PRO A 88 12.06 6.99 -15.11
N LYS A 89 13.25 6.89 -14.52
CA LYS A 89 14.47 6.69 -15.31
C LYS A 89 14.24 5.44 -16.15
N ASN A 90 14.34 5.57 -17.48
CA ASN A 90 14.18 4.46 -18.40
C ASN A 90 15.07 3.28 -17.94
N LEU A 91 14.61 2.05 -18.12
CA LEU A 91 15.28 0.82 -17.68
C LEU A 91 16.79 0.80 -17.97
N LYS A 92 17.22 1.41 -19.08
CA LYS A 92 18.64 1.57 -19.42
C LYS A 92 19.41 2.43 -18.41
N SER A 93 18.87 3.59 -18.03
CA SER A 93 19.51 4.48 -17.05
C SER A 93 19.60 3.83 -15.67
N LEU A 94 18.58 3.06 -15.27
CA LEU A 94 18.61 2.33 -14.00
C LEU A 94 19.70 1.25 -14.00
N ARG A 95 19.85 0.53 -15.13
CA ARG A 95 20.91 -0.48 -15.31
C ARG A 95 22.30 0.12 -15.17
N GLU A 96 22.53 1.30 -15.74
CA GLU A 96 23.82 1.99 -15.62
C GLU A 96 24.10 2.44 -14.18
N GLU A 97 23.09 2.93 -13.45
CA GLU A 97 23.25 3.28 -12.03
C GLU A 97 23.59 2.07 -11.17
N VAL A 98 22.89 0.94 -11.38
CA VAL A 98 23.18 -0.32 -10.66
C VAL A 98 24.60 -0.80 -10.96
N LYS A 99 25.05 -0.70 -12.22
CA LYS A 99 26.42 -1.05 -12.61
C LYS A 99 27.45 -0.16 -11.90
N GLY A 100 27.22 1.15 -11.85
CA GLY A 100 28.09 2.09 -11.15
C GLY A 100 28.13 1.84 -9.64
N LEU A 101 27.01 1.45 -9.03
CA LEU A 101 26.95 1.07 -7.63
C LEU A 101 27.72 -0.23 -7.36
N SER A 102 27.58 -1.25 -8.22
CA SER A 102 28.33 -2.51 -8.10
C SER A 102 29.85 -2.27 -8.09
N GLN A 103 30.35 -1.47 -9.03
CA GLN A 103 31.77 -1.16 -9.13
C GLN A 103 32.31 -0.45 -7.89
N LYS A 104 31.51 0.41 -7.25
CA LYS A 104 31.89 1.06 -5.99
C LYS A 104 31.99 0.05 -4.85
N VAL A 105 31.07 -0.91 -4.77
CA VAL A 105 31.11 -1.96 -3.75
C VAL A 105 32.35 -2.82 -3.92
N ASP A 106 32.68 -3.22 -5.15
CA ASP A 106 33.89 -4.00 -5.46
C ASP A 106 35.17 -3.25 -5.04
N GLY A 107 35.24 -1.95 -5.33
CA GLY A 107 36.38 -1.11 -4.91
C GLY A 107 36.51 -0.98 -3.40
N ILE A 108 35.40 -0.87 -2.67
CA ILE A 108 35.40 -0.85 -1.20
C ILE A 108 35.90 -2.18 -0.64
N LEU A 109 35.44 -3.31 -1.19
CA LEU A 109 35.89 -4.64 -0.76
C LEU A 109 37.38 -4.81 -0.97
N ALA A 110 37.91 -4.46 -2.15
CA ALA A 110 39.34 -4.53 -2.43
C ALA A 110 40.16 -3.66 -1.46
N GLY A 111 39.68 -2.45 -1.14
CA GLY A 111 40.33 -1.59 -0.14
C GLY A 111 40.34 -2.18 1.27
N ILE A 112 39.26 -2.87 1.68
CA ILE A 112 39.22 -3.59 2.97
C ILE A 112 40.26 -4.71 2.99
N GLU A 113 40.43 -5.45 1.89
CA GLU A 113 41.43 -6.51 1.80
C GLU A 113 42.87 -5.98 1.84
N GLU A 114 43.14 -4.85 1.19
CA GLU A 114 44.44 -4.17 1.23
C GLU A 114 44.77 -3.68 2.65
N LEU A 115 43.80 -3.07 3.33
CA LEU A 115 43.96 -2.62 4.72
C LEU A 115 44.16 -3.79 5.68
N ARG A 116 43.46 -4.92 5.45
CA ARG A 116 43.66 -6.15 6.23
C ARG A 116 45.07 -6.73 6.02
N GLY A 117 45.61 -6.65 4.81
CA GLY A 117 47.01 -7.01 4.52
C GLY A 117 48.01 -6.13 5.27
N LYS A 118 47.81 -4.80 5.25
CA LYS A 118 48.69 -3.84 5.95
C LYS A 118 48.65 -3.94 7.48
N MET A 119 47.52 -4.41 8.05
CA MET A 119 47.37 -4.66 9.49
C MET A 119 48.01 -5.99 9.93
N GLY A 120 48.35 -6.88 8.99
CA GLY A 120 48.95 -8.19 9.26
C GLY A 120 50.44 -8.16 9.59
N ASP A 121 51.14 -7.07 9.26
CA ASP A 121 52.59 -6.93 9.49
C ASP A 121 52.94 -6.23 10.83
N GLU A 122 51.97 -5.66 11.54
CA GLU A 122 52.16 -5.00 12.86
C GLU A 122 51.65 -5.82 14.07
N ALA A 123 51.25 -7.08 13.88
CA ALA A 123 50.88 -7.99 14.98
C ALA A 123 52.10 -8.72 15.59
N GLY A 124 53.22 -8.02 15.70
CA GLY A 124 54.53 -8.58 16.05
C GLY A 124 55.30 -7.76 17.09
N SER A 125 54.69 -7.26 18.17
CA SER A 125 55.45 -7.04 19.42
C SER A 125 54.55 -6.90 20.66
N GLY A 126 54.83 -7.72 21.68
CA GLY A 126 54.80 -7.32 23.08
C GLY A 126 53.47 -7.36 23.85
N TYR A 127 53.17 -8.50 24.48
CA TYR A 127 52.48 -8.52 25.77
C TYR A 127 53.51 -8.95 26.83
N PRO A 128 53.93 -8.08 27.78
CA PRO A 128 54.67 -8.53 28.95
C PRO A 128 53.69 -9.18 29.93
N GLY A 129 53.91 -10.46 30.21
CA GLY A 129 53.40 -11.14 31.39
C GLY A 129 54.36 -10.96 32.58
#